data_AF-A0A1L5J5M7-F1
#
_entry.id   AF-A0A1L5J5M7-F1
#
_cell.length_a   1.000
_cell.length_b   1.000
_cell.length_c   1.000
_cell.angle_alpha   90.00
_cell.angle_beta   90.00
_cell.angle_gamma   90.00
#
_symmetry.space_group_name_H-M   'P 1'
#
loop_
_entity.id
_entity.type
_entity.pdbx_description
1 polymer ?
#
loop_
_entity_poly.entity_id
_entity_poly.type
_entity_poly.pdbx_seq_one_letter_code
_entity_poly.pdbx_strand_id
1 'polypeptide(L)'
;ALDWVDMVSALSADPKATSELAQSLSSYPKSSPGYFADTKKKLKDFVEAGQLGIFAKAYWGHPAYKLPPEANLMAVAHYLEALSWQRDVAKLHAIFGGKNPHPNFIVGGVACPIDLNSDSAINSKRLSQVQDIINQMRTFVDQVYVPDLLAIAGFYKDWGSRGEGLGNFLTYGDFPTAGKGMSDPASYLVPGGAILNRDLTTIHEVDMNDPSQIQEYVSHSWYDYNGGKNQGLHPYDGETSLNYTGPKPPYQHLDVDQSYSWLKSPRWKGHAMEVGPLSRVLMLYASGHEQTKELVNLTLNTLDVPVTALFSTLGRTAARGLETKIFADNMQGWYDDLITNIKAGDTRTFNEVLWEASSWPAQARGVGFMEAPRGGLAHWIVIENEKIKNYQAVVPSTWNAGPRDQNGQAGAYEAALEDNHTLQDPEQPVEILRTIHSFDPCIA
;
A
#
# COMPACT_ATOMS: atom_id res chain seq x y z
N ALA A 1 -9.52 8.72 4.35
CA ALA A 1 -9.80 9.74 5.39
C ALA A 1 -11.23 10.24 5.33
N LEU A 2 -11.70 10.73 4.17
CA LEU A 2 -13.06 11.29 4.03
C LEU A 2 -14.20 10.28 4.26
N ASP A 3 -13.93 8.97 4.23
CA ASP A 3 -14.92 7.96 4.64
C ASP A 3 -15.15 7.95 6.17
N TRP A 4 -14.24 8.54 6.95
CA TRP A 4 -14.22 8.51 8.42
C TRP A 4 -14.38 9.91 9.04
N VAL A 5 -14.04 10.95 8.29
CA VAL A 5 -14.03 12.35 8.72
C VAL A 5 -15.16 13.10 8.03
N ASP A 6 -16.03 13.73 8.82
CA ASP A 6 -17.11 14.57 8.31
C ASP A 6 -16.65 16.03 8.24
N MET A 7 -16.47 16.52 7.01
CA MET A 7 -16.00 17.88 6.74
C MET A 7 -17.01 18.95 7.16
N VAL A 8 -18.31 18.67 7.10
CA VAL A 8 -19.34 19.64 7.51
C VAL A 8 -19.42 19.71 9.03
N SER A 9 -19.29 18.56 9.70
CA SER A 9 -19.22 18.51 11.17
C SER A 9 -18.06 19.35 11.73
N ALA A 10 -16.91 19.41 11.03
CA ALA A 10 -15.77 20.25 11.43
C ALA A 10 -16.11 21.75 11.57
N LEU A 11 -17.14 22.25 10.87
CA LEU A 11 -17.61 23.63 10.99
C LEU A 11 -18.29 23.93 12.34
N SER A 12 -18.64 22.90 13.10
CA SER A 12 -19.22 23.05 14.44
C SER A 12 -18.18 23.01 15.55
N ALA A 13 -16.91 22.72 15.25
CA ALA A 13 -15.86 22.51 16.26
C ALA A 13 -15.47 23.78 17.01
N ASP A 14 -15.16 23.67 18.31
CA ASP A 14 -14.45 24.72 19.04
C ASP A 14 -12.94 24.63 18.75
N PRO A 15 -12.30 25.66 18.16
CA PRO A 15 -10.86 25.66 17.89
C PRO A 15 -9.99 25.48 19.14
N LYS A 16 -10.45 25.94 20.32
CA LYS A 16 -9.72 25.77 21.56
C LYS A 16 -9.74 24.29 22.01
N ALA A 17 -10.91 23.68 22.06
CA ALA A 17 -11.04 22.26 22.36
C ALA A 17 -10.31 21.37 21.32
N THR A 18 -10.32 21.76 20.04
CA THR A 18 -9.55 21.09 18.98
C THR A 18 -8.04 21.16 19.24
N SER A 19 -7.55 22.33 19.68
CA SER A 19 -6.16 22.54 20.09
C SER A 19 -5.76 21.67 21.27
N GLU A 20 -6.60 21.63 22.31
CA GLU A 20 -6.39 20.79 23.50
C GLU A 20 -6.37 19.30 23.13
N LEU A 21 -7.28 18.86 22.26
CA LEU A 21 -7.30 17.49 21.73
C LEU A 21 -6.00 17.16 20.98
N ALA A 22 -5.60 17.98 20.00
CA ALA A 22 -4.39 17.73 19.22
C ALA A 22 -3.13 17.66 20.10
N GLN A 23 -3.00 18.55 21.09
CA GLN A 23 -1.88 18.57 22.03
C GLN A 23 -1.89 17.40 23.02
N SER A 24 -3.06 16.84 23.33
CA SER A 24 -3.17 15.63 24.16
C SER A 24 -2.69 14.37 23.43
N LEU A 25 -2.76 14.36 22.11
CA LEU A 25 -2.42 13.22 21.26
C LEU A 25 -0.99 13.25 20.74
N SER A 26 -0.41 14.43 20.56
CA SER A 26 0.86 14.60 19.88
C SER A 26 1.60 15.89 20.27
N SER A 27 2.92 15.87 20.11
CA SER A 27 3.79 17.03 20.21
C SER A 27 3.91 17.85 18.91
N TYR A 28 3.04 17.59 17.92
CA TYR A 28 3.07 18.31 16.64
C TYR A 28 2.86 19.83 16.86
N PRO A 29 3.76 20.69 16.34
CA PRO A 29 3.79 22.11 16.71
C PRO A 29 2.62 22.93 16.14
N LYS A 30 2.00 22.50 15.04
CA LYS A 30 0.86 23.22 14.43
C LYS A 30 -0.46 22.84 15.09
N SER A 31 -0.60 23.22 16.36
CA SER A 31 -1.72 22.81 17.21
C SER A 31 -2.34 23.96 18.01
N SER A 32 -2.11 25.22 17.62
CA SER A 32 -2.64 26.37 18.35
C SER A 32 -4.14 26.60 18.09
N PRO A 33 -4.90 27.22 19.03
CA PRO A 33 -6.30 27.54 18.80
C PRO A 33 -6.51 28.47 17.59
N GLY A 34 -5.58 29.41 17.37
CA GLY A 34 -5.61 30.31 16.21
C GLY A 34 -5.46 29.57 14.88
N TYR A 35 -4.54 28.60 14.81
CA TYR A 35 -4.36 27.77 13.61
C TYR A 35 -5.62 26.98 13.24
N PHE A 36 -6.28 26.37 14.22
CA PHE A 36 -7.55 25.66 13.99
C PHE A 36 -8.69 26.62 13.65
N ALA A 37 -8.73 27.82 14.24
CA ALA A 37 -9.72 28.84 13.89
C ALA A 37 -9.58 29.30 12.43
N ASP A 38 -8.34 29.53 11.98
CA ASP A 38 -8.04 29.91 10.59
C ASP A 38 -8.37 28.78 9.61
N THR A 39 -8.05 27.53 9.96
CA THR A 39 -8.40 26.35 9.15
C THR A 39 -9.91 26.19 9.03
N LYS A 40 -10.62 26.30 10.15
CA LYS A 40 -12.09 26.27 10.19
C LYS A 40 -12.69 27.39 9.35
N LYS A 41 -12.16 28.61 9.46
CA LYS A 41 -12.60 29.74 8.65
C LYS A 41 -12.40 29.48 7.15
N LYS A 42 -11.24 28.98 6.75
CA LYS A 42 -10.96 28.62 5.36
C LYS A 42 -11.95 27.57 4.83
N LEU A 43 -12.27 26.55 5.62
CA LEU A 43 -13.26 25.55 5.26
C LEU A 43 -14.67 26.16 5.16
N LYS A 44 -15.04 27.03 6.11
CA LYS A 44 -16.32 27.74 6.12
C LYS A 44 -16.49 28.59 4.86
N ASP A 45 -15.52 29.43 4.54
CA ASP A 45 -15.54 30.30 3.38
C ASP A 45 -15.66 29.48 2.08
N PHE A 46 -14.99 28.33 2.01
CA PHE A 46 -15.11 27.39 0.88
C PHE A 46 -16.52 26.80 0.72
N VAL A 47 -17.14 26.40 1.84
CA VAL A 47 -18.51 25.86 1.84
C VAL A 47 -19.54 26.94 1.51
N GLU A 48 -19.43 28.14 2.08
CA GLU A 48 -20.33 29.27 1.85
C GLU A 48 -20.26 29.80 0.41
N ALA A 49 -19.13 29.64 -0.27
CA ALA A 49 -19.01 29.97 -1.70
C ALA A 49 -19.88 29.08 -2.61
N GLY A 50 -20.43 27.97 -2.11
CA GLY A 50 -21.31 27.07 -2.85
C GLY A 50 -20.62 26.22 -3.94
N GLN A 51 -19.30 26.37 -4.10
CA GLN A 51 -18.48 25.64 -5.08
C GLN A 51 -17.69 24.51 -4.39
N LEU A 52 -18.40 23.51 -3.87
CA LEU A 52 -17.84 22.47 -3.01
C LEU A 52 -16.81 21.55 -3.68
N GLY A 53 -16.67 21.59 -5.02
CA GLY A 53 -15.68 20.81 -5.75
C GLY A 53 -15.72 19.32 -5.39
N ILE A 54 -14.59 18.79 -4.92
CA ILE A 54 -14.44 17.39 -4.48
C ILE A 54 -15.31 17.01 -3.26
N PHE A 55 -15.87 17.99 -2.53
CA PHE A 55 -16.76 17.75 -1.39
C PHE A 55 -18.24 17.84 -1.76
N ALA A 56 -18.57 18.12 -3.03
CA ALA A 56 -19.95 18.14 -3.50
C ALA A 56 -20.54 16.72 -3.54
N LYS A 57 -21.80 16.57 -3.11
CA LYS A 57 -22.54 15.28 -3.11
C LYS A 57 -21.84 14.13 -2.39
N ALA A 58 -20.91 14.43 -1.49
CA ALA A 58 -20.40 13.46 -0.53
C ALA A 58 -21.43 13.23 0.60
N TYR A 59 -21.16 12.26 1.46
CA TYR A 59 -22.13 11.70 2.41
C TYR A 59 -22.14 12.41 3.77
N TRP A 60 -21.91 13.73 3.80
CA TRP A 60 -21.82 14.49 5.05
C TRP A 60 -23.09 14.36 5.89
N GLY A 61 -22.95 14.18 7.20
CA GLY A 61 -24.05 13.92 8.13
C GLY A 61 -24.56 12.46 8.14
N HIS A 62 -23.99 11.57 7.33
CA HIS A 62 -24.37 10.16 7.33
C HIS A 62 -24.15 9.53 8.73
N PRO A 63 -25.08 8.70 9.25
CA PRO A 63 -24.99 8.12 10.60
C PRO A 63 -23.75 7.27 10.87
N ALA A 64 -23.06 6.83 9.80
CA ALA A 64 -21.81 6.10 9.92
C ALA A 64 -20.63 6.98 10.34
N TYR A 65 -20.71 8.31 10.27
CA TYR A 65 -19.68 9.22 10.83
C TYR A 65 -19.86 9.34 12.36
N LYS A 66 -18.77 9.07 13.11
CA LYS A 66 -18.79 8.98 14.58
C LYS A 66 -17.87 9.98 15.28
N LEU A 67 -17.00 10.68 14.54
CA LEU A 67 -16.07 11.62 15.12
C LEU A 67 -16.80 12.87 15.65
N PRO A 68 -16.41 13.41 16.81
CA PRO A 68 -16.87 14.72 17.26
C PRO A 68 -16.32 15.83 16.34
N PRO A 69 -16.96 17.01 16.31
CA PRO A 69 -16.52 18.15 15.51
C PRO A 69 -15.03 18.48 15.66
N GLU A 70 -14.50 18.44 16.89
CA GLU A 70 -13.10 18.74 17.20
C GLU A 70 -12.14 17.75 16.52
N ALA A 71 -12.45 16.46 16.57
CA ALA A 71 -11.64 15.44 15.89
C ALA A 71 -11.74 15.56 14.37
N ASN A 72 -12.92 15.93 13.85
CA ASN A 72 -13.08 16.22 12.42
C ASN A 72 -12.20 17.41 12.01
N LEU A 73 -12.25 18.53 12.72
CA LEU A 73 -11.45 19.73 12.39
C LEU A 73 -9.94 19.46 12.49
N MET A 74 -9.49 18.70 13.49
CA MET A 74 -8.11 18.23 13.60
C MET A 74 -7.69 17.44 12.35
N ALA A 75 -8.48 16.44 11.96
CA ALA A 75 -8.20 15.62 10.80
C ALA A 75 -8.26 16.41 9.48
N VAL A 76 -9.14 17.41 9.36
CA VAL A 76 -9.14 18.34 8.21
C VAL A 76 -7.84 19.13 8.13
N ALA A 77 -7.37 19.67 9.25
CA ALA A 77 -6.11 20.40 9.28
C ALA A 77 -4.94 19.50 8.85
N HIS A 78 -4.84 18.31 9.43
CA HIS A 78 -3.80 17.34 9.10
C HIS A 78 -3.90 16.81 7.66
N TYR A 79 -5.11 16.69 7.08
CA TYR A 79 -5.30 16.40 5.66
C TYR A 79 -4.66 17.48 4.77
N LEU A 80 -4.88 18.76 5.09
CA LEU A 80 -4.29 19.87 4.34
C LEU A 80 -2.77 19.95 4.50
N GLU A 81 -2.26 19.63 5.69
CA GLU A 81 -0.82 19.54 5.96
C GLU A 81 -0.19 18.38 5.18
N ALA A 82 -0.83 17.20 5.17
CA ALA A 82 -0.37 16.03 4.44
C ALA A 82 -0.26 16.31 2.93
N LEU A 83 -1.23 17.04 2.34
CA LEU A 83 -1.19 17.45 0.94
C LEU A 83 0.03 18.34 0.61
N SER A 84 0.48 19.15 1.55
CA SER A 84 1.67 19.99 1.37
C SER A 84 2.95 19.18 1.61
N TRP A 85 2.98 18.41 2.70
CA TRP A 85 4.12 17.59 3.11
C TRP A 85 4.50 16.54 2.07
N GLN A 86 3.54 15.84 1.47
CA GLN A 86 3.81 14.76 0.49
C GLN A 86 4.63 15.24 -0.72
N ARG A 87 4.41 16.49 -1.16
CA ARG A 87 5.16 17.10 -2.27
C ARG A 87 6.62 17.30 -1.88
N ASP A 88 6.87 17.68 -0.63
CA ASP A 88 8.21 18.01 -0.17
C ASP A 88 9.05 16.75 0.05
N VAL A 89 8.45 15.68 0.58
CA VAL A 89 9.15 14.39 0.74
C VAL A 89 9.35 13.65 -0.58
N ALA A 90 8.51 13.90 -1.60
CA ALA A 90 8.69 13.36 -2.95
C ALA A 90 10.01 13.80 -3.62
N LYS A 91 10.65 14.87 -3.12
CA LYS A 91 11.98 15.31 -3.57
C LYS A 91 13.06 14.25 -3.36
N LEU A 92 12.87 13.29 -2.44
CA LEU A 92 13.77 12.15 -2.26
C LEU A 92 13.99 11.41 -3.60
N HIS A 93 12.88 11.09 -4.29
CA HIS A 93 12.94 10.43 -5.59
C HIS A 93 13.53 11.35 -6.67
N ALA A 94 13.32 12.67 -6.58
CA ALA A 94 13.93 13.59 -7.53
C ALA A 94 15.46 13.67 -7.39
N ILE A 95 15.99 13.53 -6.16
CA ILE A 95 17.43 13.53 -5.92
C ILE A 95 18.10 12.30 -6.53
N PHE A 96 17.56 11.11 -6.31
CA PHE A 96 18.17 9.85 -6.80
C PHE A 96 17.72 9.46 -8.21
N GLY A 97 16.47 9.75 -8.58
CA GLY A 97 15.84 9.29 -9.83
C GLY A 97 15.45 10.42 -10.78
N GLY A 98 15.86 11.65 -10.52
CA GLY A 98 15.67 12.82 -11.40
C GLY A 98 14.28 13.46 -11.34
N LYS A 99 13.22 12.71 -11.04
CA LYS A 99 11.84 13.22 -10.94
C LYS A 99 10.90 12.37 -10.08
N ASN A 100 9.77 12.96 -9.71
CA ASN A 100 8.61 12.28 -9.16
C ASN A 100 7.34 12.99 -9.71
N PRO A 101 6.33 12.27 -10.22
CA PRO A 101 6.24 10.81 -10.41
C PRO A 101 7.21 10.24 -11.47
N HIS A 102 7.33 8.90 -11.51
CA HIS A 102 8.14 8.11 -12.46
C HIS A 102 9.66 8.44 -12.46
N PRO A 103 10.38 8.19 -11.34
CA PRO A 103 11.84 8.28 -11.34
C PRO A 103 12.48 7.31 -12.35
N ASN A 104 13.73 7.60 -12.72
CA ASN A 104 14.50 6.76 -13.62
C ASN A 104 15.24 5.62 -12.88
N PHE A 105 15.33 4.46 -13.52
CA PHE A 105 16.10 3.29 -13.09
C PHE A 105 16.95 2.75 -14.25
N ILE A 106 17.95 1.93 -13.94
CA ILE A 106 18.75 1.19 -14.93
C ILE A 106 18.96 -0.26 -14.48
N VAL A 107 19.05 -1.20 -15.41
CA VAL A 107 19.45 -2.58 -15.10
C VAL A 107 20.90 -2.55 -14.61
N GLY A 108 21.20 -3.22 -13.49
CA GLY A 108 22.56 -3.29 -12.94
C GLY A 108 22.90 -2.25 -11.86
N GLY A 109 21.97 -1.36 -11.49
CA GLY A 109 22.19 -0.41 -10.40
C GLY A 109 21.27 0.81 -10.45
N VAL A 110 21.82 1.99 -10.17
CA VAL A 110 21.10 3.27 -10.21
C VAL A 110 21.82 4.28 -11.12
N ALA A 111 21.06 5.17 -11.74
CA ALA A 111 21.58 6.14 -12.71
C ALA A 111 22.25 7.38 -12.08
N CYS A 112 22.20 7.51 -10.75
CA CYS A 112 22.75 8.65 -10.01
C CYS A 112 24.16 8.32 -9.47
N PRO A 113 25.24 8.68 -10.18
CA PRO A 113 26.60 8.42 -9.69
C PRO A 113 26.87 9.21 -8.40
N ILE A 114 27.78 8.69 -7.58
CA ILE A 114 28.21 9.33 -6.33
C ILE A 114 29.63 9.87 -6.53
N ASP A 115 29.79 11.18 -6.33
CA ASP A 115 31.08 11.86 -6.29
C ASP A 115 30.95 13.12 -5.42
N LEU A 116 31.63 13.12 -4.27
CA LEU A 116 31.55 14.20 -3.28
C LEU A 116 32.20 15.52 -3.77
N ASN A 117 33.03 15.47 -4.82
CA ASN A 117 33.73 16.64 -5.36
C ASN A 117 33.11 17.15 -6.68
N SER A 118 32.08 16.47 -7.19
CA SER A 118 31.40 16.85 -8.44
C SER A 118 30.21 17.78 -8.18
N ASP A 119 29.97 18.69 -9.11
CA ASP A 119 28.78 19.55 -9.15
C ASP A 119 27.56 18.87 -9.79
N SER A 120 27.76 17.72 -10.44
CA SER A 120 26.77 17.00 -11.26
C SER A 120 26.46 15.58 -10.77
N ALA A 121 27.02 15.16 -9.64
CA ALA A 121 26.78 13.86 -9.00
C ALA A 121 26.01 13.98 -7.67
N ILE A 122 25.67 12.84 -7.06
CA ILE A 122 25.28 12.78 -5.65
C ILE A 122 26.50 13.16 -4.82
N ASN A 123 26.45 14.37 -4.25
CA ASN A 123 27.49 14.96 -3.42
C ASN A 123 26.98 15.29 -2.01
N SER A 124 27.85 15.82 -1.15
CA SER A 124 27.51 16.13 0.25
C SER A 124 26.29 17.04 0.41
N LYS A 125 26.07 17.98 -0.52
CA LYS A 125 24.88 18.84 -0.51
C LYS A 125 23.61 18.04 -0.76
N ARG A 126 23.61 17.14 -1.76
CA ARG A 126 22.46 16.27 -2.05
C ARG A 126 22.17 15.31 -0.90
N LEU A 127 23.21 14.74 -0.31
CA LEU A 127 23.08 13.84 0.84
C LEU A 127 22.48 14.57 2.06
N SER A 128 22.92 15.79 2.36
CA SER A 128 22.29 16.61 3.40
C SER A 128 20.80 16.87 3.15
N GLN A 129 20.40 17.12 1.89
CA GLN A 129 18.98 17.28 1.54
C GLN A 129 18.18 16.00 1.77
N VAL A 130 18.77 14.83 1.49
CA VAL A 130 18.15 13.52 1.79
C VAL A 130 17.94 13.36 3.29
N GLN A 131 18.94 13.69 4.12
CA GLN A 131 18.80 13.64 5.58
C GLN A 131 17.65 14.54 6.09
N ASP A 132 17.53 15.77 5.58
CA ASP A 132 16.44 16.68 5.95
C ASP A 132 15.07 16.13 5.58
N ILE A 133 14.97 15.46 4.43
CA ILE A 133 13.73 14.83 3.97
C ILE A 133 13.37 13.63 4.85
N ILE A 134 14.34 12.78 5.20
CA ILE A 134 14.13 11.63 6.10
C ILE A 134 13.62 12.12 7.48
N ASN A 135 14.20 13.19 8.01
CA ASN A 135 13.73 13.80 9.26
C ASN A 135 12.29 14.31 9.16
N GLN A 136 11.93 14.94 8.04
CA GLN A 136 10.55 15.40 7.78
C GLN A 136 9.57 14.22 7.65
N MET A 137 9.98 13.12 7.01
CA MET A 137 9.17 11.91 6.91
C MET A 137 8.87 11.35 8.30
N ARG A 138 9.92 11.10 9.09
CA ARG A 138 9.80 10.55 10.45
C ARG A 138 8.95 11.42 11.37
N THR A 139 9.21 12.74 11.37
CA THR A 139 8.46 13.68 12.21
C THR A 139 6.97 13.66 11.87
N PHE A 140 6.59 13.67 10.58
CA PHE A 140 5.19 13.69 10.19
C PHE A 140 4.48 12.37 10.49
N VAL A 141 5.16 11.24 10.27
CA VAL A 141 4.60 9.92 10.59
C VAL A 141 4.36 9.79 12.09
N ASP A 142 5.36 10.15 12.91
CA ASP A 142 5.33 10.00 14.36
C ASP A 142 4.36 10.96 15.05
N GLN A 143 4.25 12.19 14.54
CA GLN A 143 3.52 13.26 15.23
C GLN A 143 2.16 13.57 14.58
N VAL A 144 1.87 13.09 13.37
CA VAL A 144 0.60 13.36 12.69
C VAL A 144 -0.08 12.06 12.31
N TYR A 145 0.53 11.25 11.45
CA TYR A 145 -0.17 10.11 10.84
C TYR A 145 -0.56 9.03 11.86
N VAL A 146 0.39 8.54 12.67
CA VAL A 146 0.12 7.48 13.65
C VAL A 146 -0.83 7.96 14.78
N PRO A 147 -0.65 9.16 15.38
CA PRO A 147 -1.59 9.67 16.37
C PRO A 147 -3.01 9.82 15.85
N ASP A 148 -3.20 10.39 14.64
CA ASP A 148 -4.51 10.54 14.02
C ASP A 148 -5.17 9.18 13.79
N LEU A 149 -4.40 8.21 13.31
CA LEU A 149 -4.88 6.86 13.04
C LEU A 149 -5.42 6.20 14.31
N LEU A 150 -4.67 6.27 15.43
CA LEU A 150 -5.11 5.72 16.71
C LEU A 150 -6.33 6.46 17.26
N ALA A 151 -6.33 7.79 17.19
CA ALA A 151 -7.44 8.61 17.65
C ALA A 151 -8.73 8.30 16.88
N ILE A 152 -8.66 8.25 15.55
CA ILE A 152 -9.81 7.93 14.69
C ILE A 152 -10.29 6.50 14.95
N ALA A 153 -9.37 5.53 15.02
CA ALA A 153 -9.72 4.14 15.28
C ALA A 153 -10.50 3.95 16.59
N GLY A 154 -10.23 4.77 17.61
CA GLY A 154 -10.96 4.77 18.89
C GLY A 154 -12.47 5.00 18.77
N PHE A 155 -12.92 5.72 17.73
CA PHE A 155 -14.34 5.99 17.47
C PHE A 155 -15.01 4.95 16.55
N TYR A 156 -14.22 4.05 15.96
CA TYR A 156 -14.66 3.10 14.94
C TYR A 156 -14.28 1.65 15.28
N LYS A 157 -14.13 1.32 16.57
CA LYS A 157 -13.69 -0.01 17.02
C LYS A 157 -14.54 -1.17 16.48
N ASP A 158 -15.83 -0.92 16.22
CA ASP A 158 -16.73 -1.91 15.62
C ASP A 158 -16.30 -2.35 14.21
N TRP A 159 -15.59 -1.49 13.48
CA TRP A 159 -14.95 -1.82 12.19
C TRP A 159 -13.81 -2.83 12.32
N GLY A 160 -13.39 -3.16 13.55
CA GLY A 160 -12.50 -4.27 13.88
C GLY A 160 -13.13 -5.65 13.70
N SER A 161 -14.41 -5.75 13.32
CA SER A 161 -15.15 -7.01 13.26
C SER A 161 -15.73 -7.35 11.87
N ARG A 162 -15.26 -6.66 10.82
CA ARG A 162 -15.75 -6.82 9.44
C ARG A 162 -14.72 -6.44 8.38
N GLY A 163 -14.84 -6.96 7.17
CA GLY A 163 -14.01 -6.58 6.03
C GLY A 163 -12.69 -7.35 5.89
N GLU A 164 -12.66 -8.60 6.32
CA GLU A 164 -11.62 -9.58 5.97
C GLU A 164 -12.26 -10.96 5.88
N GLY A 165 -12.50 -11.44 4.65
CA GLY A 165 -13.27 -12.67 4.41
C GLY A 165 -12.47 -13.87 3.90
N LEU A 166 -11.14 -13.79 3.77
CA LEU A 166 -10.32 -14.86 3.21
C LEU A 166 -9.58 -15.66 4.28
N GLY A 167 -8.97 -14.97 5.25
CA GLY A 167 -8.06 -15.52 6.23
C GLY A 167 -6.69 -15.92 5.68
N ASN A 168 -6.37 -15.64 4.41
CA ASN A 168 -5.12 -16.01 3.78
C ASN A 168 -4.34 -14.76 3.35
N PHE A 169 -3.04 -14.71 3.65
CA PHE A 169 -2.19 -13.55 3.43
C PHE A 169 -0.90 -13.95 2.73
N LEU A 170 -0.43 -13.11 1.80
CA LEU A 170 0.74 -13.41 0.97
C LEU A 170 1.70 -12.21 0.96
N THR A 171 2.99 -12.51 1.14
CA THR A 171 4.11 -11.60 0.92
C THR A 171 5.16 -12.30 0.07
N TYR A 172 5.84 -11.54 -0.80
CA TYR A 172 6.97 -12.05 -1.59
C TYR A 172 8.31 -11.80 -0.89
N GLY A 173 8.33 -10.81 0.00
CA GLY A 173 9.51 -10.39 0.74
C GLY A 173 10.34 -9.34 -0.01
N ASP A 174 10.98 -8.45 0.75
CA ASP A 174 11.71 -7.30 0.21
C ASP A 174 12.60 -6.63 1.27
N PHE A 175 13.38 -5.62 0.84
CA PHE A 175 14.27 -4.79 1.64
C PHE A 175 15.38 -5.61 2.33
N PRO A 176 16.30 -6.22 1.55
CA PRO A 176 17.45 -6.92 2.12
C PRO A 176 18.33 -5.98 2.94
N THR A 177 18.94 -6.49 4.02
CA THR A 177 19.92 -5.73 4.81
C THR A 177 21.07 -5.23 3.94
N ALA A 178 21.69 -4.10 4.30
CA ALA A 178 22.79 -3.52 3.55
C ALA A 178 23.91 -4.54 3.23
N GLY A 179 24.42 -4.47 1.99
CA GLY A 179 25.42 -5.41 1.49
C GLY A 179 24.88 -6.78 1.08
N LYS A 180 23.60 -7.07 1.34
CA LYS A 180 22.87 -8.24 0.82
C LYS A 180 22.00 -7.83 -0.36
N GLY A 181 21.80 -8.76 -1.28
CA GLY A 181 20.93 -8.58 -2.43
C GLY A 181 19.64 -9.39 -2.30
N MET A 182 18.75 -9.27 -3.29
CA MET A 182 17.52 -10.07 -3.37
C MET A 182 17.78 -11.59 -3.46
N SER A 183 19.02 -12.04 -3.66
CA SER A 183 19.37 -13.47 -3.59
C SER A 183 19.52 -14.02 -2.17
N ASP A 184 19.37 -13.19 -1.12
CA ASP A 184 19.47 -13.59 0.29
C ASP A 184 18.15 -13.34 1.05
N PRO A 185 17.14 -14.24 0.90
CA PRO A 185 15.82 -14.04 1.50
C PRO A 185 15.81 -13.95 3.03
N ALA A 186 16.80 -14.55 3.69
CA ALA A 186 16.94 -14.48 5.14
C ALA A 186 17.31 -13.07 5.64
N SER A 187 17.76 -12.20 4.73
CA SER A 187 18.14 -10.82 5.04
C SER A 187 17.02 -9.80 4.85
N TYR A 188 15.85 -10.21 4.39
CA TYR A 188 14.75 -9.29 4.12
C TYR A 188 14.16 -8.71 5.41
N LEU A 189 13.89 -7.41 5.44
CA LEU A 189 13.09 -6.79 6.49
C LEU A 189 11.68 -7.37 6.48
N VAL A 190 11.04 -7.42 5.30
CA VAL A 190 9.74 -8.07 5.13
C VAL A 190 9.97 -9.50 4.65
N PRO A 191 9.61 -10.54 5.42
CA PRO A 191 9.78 -11.91 4.99
C PRO A 191 8.85 -12.25 3.82
N GLY A 192 9.29 -13.15 2.93
CA GLY A 192 8.41 -13.80 1.97
C GLY A 192 7.71 -15.00 2.62
N GLY A 193 6.42 -15.18 2.35
CA GLY A 193 5.66 -16.29 2.89
C GLY A 193 4.16 -16.19 2.65
N ALA A 194 3.46 -17.28 2.93
CA ALA A 194 2.00 -17.34 2.94
C ALA A 194 1.49 -17.78 4.32
N ILE A 195 0.47 -17.09 4.81
CA ILE A 195 -0.31 -17.46 5.99
C ILE A 195 -1.67 -17.95 5.51
N LEU A 196 -2.15 -19.07 6.04
CA LEU A 196 -3.46 -19.65 5.70
C LEU A 196 -4.37 -19.68 6.92
N ASN A 197 -5.67 -19.52 6.71
CA ASN A 197 -6.71 -19.69 7.73
C ASN A 197 -6.47 -18.86 9.02
N ARG A 198 -5.84 -17.69 8.91
CA ARG A 198 -5.43 -16.81 10.01
C ARG A 198 -4.45 -17.47 11.01
N ASP A 199 -3.81 -18.59 10.64
CA ASP A 199 -2.83 -19.28 11.48
C ASP A 199 -1.47 -18.56 11.44
N LEU A 200 -1.24 -17.70 12.44
CA LEU A 200 0.03 -17.00 12.61
C LEU A 200 1.18 -17.87 13.12
N THR A 201 0.93 -19.14 13.43
CA THR A 201 1.97 -20.07 13.92
C THR A 201 2.69 -20.80 12.79
N THR A 202 2.11 -20.79 11.58
CA THR A 202 2.63 -21.48 10.41
C THR A 202 2.84 -20.48 9.26
N ILE A 203 4.10 -20.29 8.85
CA ILE A 203 4.44 -19.55 7.63
C ILE A 203 4.82 -20.57 6.55
N HIS A 204 4.10 -20.55 5.44
CA HIS A 204 4.38 -21.41 4.29
C HIS A 204 5.34 -20.72 3.32
N GLU A 205 6.31 -21.47 2.80
CA GLU A 205 7.25 -20.96 1.80
C GLU A 205 6.57 -20.66 0.46
N VAL A 206 7.01 -19.57 -0.17
CA VAL A 206 6.57 -19.12 -1.49
C VAL A 206 7.75 -19.25 -2.45
N ASP A 207 7.58 -20.06 -3.50
CA ASP A 207 8.55 -20.18 -4.60
C ASP A 207 7.98 -19.53 -5.86
N MET A 208 8.62 -18.43 -6.28
CA MET A 208 8.24 -17.64 -7.44
C MET A 208 8.48 -18.35 -8.78
N ASN A 209 9.19 -19.48 -8.79
CA ASN A 209 9.51 -20.26 -9.99
C ASN A 209 8.76 -21.58 -10.08
N ASP A 210 8.09 -22.01 -9.01
CA ASP A 210 7.30 -23.23 -8.98
C ASP A 210 5.96 -23.00 -9.70
N PRO A 211 5.72 -23.67 -10.85
CA PRO A 211 4.52 -23.45 -11.67
C PRO A 211 3.22 -23.90 -10.99
N SER A 212 3.30 -24.62 -9.86
CA SER A 212 2.14 -25.05 -9.08
C SER A 212 1.69 -24.01 -8.03
N GLN A 213 2.47 -22.96 -7.80
CA GLN A 213 2.17 -21.97 -6.77
C GLN A 213 1.36 -20.81 -7.31
N ILE A 214 2.02 -19.81 -7.89
CA ILE A 214 1.36 -18.58 -8.36
C ILE A 214 0.80 -18.84 -9.76
N GLN A 215 -0.53 -18.84 -9.87
CA GLN A 215 -1.24 -19.04 -11.12
C GLN A 215 -2.31 -17.98 -11.31
N GLU A 216 -2.43 -17.44 -12.53
CA GLU A 216 -3.53 -16.57 -12.92
C GLU A 216 -4.61 -17.35 -13.65
N TYR A 217 -5.87 -17.10 -13.29
CA TYR A 217 -7.05 -17.64 -13.95
C TYR A 217 -7.82 -16.52 -14.67
N VAL A 218 -8.59 -16.89 -15.70
CA VAL A 218 -9.40 -15.95 -16.51
C VAL A 218 -10.84 -16.43 -16.72
N SER A 219 -11.33 -17.36 -15.89
CA SER A 219 -12.70 -17.91 -15.97
C SER A 219 -13.76 -16.81 -15.93
N HIS A 220 -13.60 -15.81 -15.06
CA HIS A 220 -14.49 -14.66 -14.95
C HIS A 220 -13.85 -13.34 -15.42
N SER A 221 -12.85 -13.42 -16.30
CA SER A 221 -12.12 -12.25 -16.82
C SER A 221 -12.26 -12.13 -18.34
N TRP A 222 -12.17 -10.90 -18.87
CA TRP A 222 -12.27 -10.60 -20.30
C TRP A 222 -10.98 -10.91 -21.08
N TYR A 223 -10.52 -12.17 -20.99
CA TYR A 223 -9.35 -12.68 -21.70
C TYR A 223 -9.59 -14.09 -22.23
N ASP A 224 -8.88 -14.51 -23.26
CA ASP A 224 -8.83 -15.92 -23.66
C ASP A 224 -7.46 -16.52 -23.39
N TYR A 225 -7.45 -17.78 -22.95
CA TYR A 225 -6.28 -18.65 -22.91
C TYR A 225 -6.41 -19.74 -23.96
N ASN A 226 -5.31 -20.07 -24.65
CA ASN A 226 -5.28 -21.14 -25.65
C ASN A 226 -5.69 -22.50 -25.08
N GLY A 227 -5.33 -22.78 -23.82
CA GLY A 227 -5.73 -23.99 -23.08
C GLY A 227 -7.15 -23.96 -22.51
N GLY A 228 -7.89 -22.87 -22.70
CA GLY A 228 -9.22 -22.63 -22.15
C GLY A 228 -9.20 -21.84 -20.84
N LYS A 229 -10.29 -21.10 -20.59
CA LYS A 229 -10.39 -20.13 -19.48
C LYS A 229 -10.30 -20.71 -18.07
N ASN A 230 -10.54 -22.02 -17.93
CA ASN A 230 -10.55 -22.71 -16.63
C ASN A 230 -9.16 -23.20 -16.19
N GLN A 231 -8.14 -23.05 -17.02
CA GLN A 231 -6.77 -23.40 -16.69
C GLN A 231 -6.06 -22.22 -16.02
N GLY A 232 -5.40 -22.48 -14.89
CA GLY A 232 -4.47 -21.54 -14.28
C GLY A 232 -3.12 -21.58 -14.99
N LEU A 233 -2.56 -20.43 -15.32
CA LEU A 233 -1.23 -20.32 -15.91
C LEU A 233 -0.26 -19.66 -14.95
N HIS A 234 0.91 -20.26 -14.76
CA HIS A 234 2.02 -19.59 -14.09
C HIS A 234 2.52 -18.44 -14.98
N PRO A 235 2.93 -17.27 -14.44
CA PRO A 235 3.26 -16.09 -15.25
C PRO A 235 4.36 -16.28 -16.31
N TYR A 236 5.30 -17.22 -16.13
CA TYR A 236 6.25 -17.56 -17.22
C TYR A 236 5.56 -18.02 -18.51
N ASP A 237 4.45 -18.74 -18.37
CA ASP A 237 3.62 -19.26 -19.45
C ASP A 237 2.33 -18.44 -19.61
N GLY A 238 2.21 -17.32 -18.90
CA GLY A 238 1.00 -16.51 -18.87
C GLY A 238 0.69 -15.89 -20.23
N GLU A 239 -0.60 -15.83 -20.55
CA GLU A 239 -1.14 -15.23 -21.77
C GLU A 239 -1.93 -13.96 -21.44
N THR A 240 -1.99 -13.02 -22.39
CA THR A 240 -2.78 -11.79 -22.28
C THR A 240 -3.44 -11.48 -23.62
N SER A 241 -4.46 -12.26 -23.98
CA SER A 241 -5.29 -12.03 -25.18
C SER A 241 -6.61 -11.39 -24.76
N LEU A 242 -6.83 -10.12 -25.10
CA LEU A 242 -8.03 -9.37 -24.70
C LEU A 242 -9.28 -9.93 -25.41
N ASN A 243 -10.31 -10.27 -24.65
CA ASN A 243 -11.60 -10.73 -25.17
C ASN A 243 -12.76 -10.19 -24.34
N TYR A 244 -13.29 -9.02 -24.73
CA TYR A 244 -14.43 -8.42 -24.06
C TYR A 244 -15.73 -9.14 -24.43
N THR A 245 -16.33 -9.81 -23.44
CA THR A 245 -17.62 -10.51 -23.58
C THR A 245 -18.72 -9.91 -22.69
N GLY A 246 -18.47 -8.74 -22.12
CA GLY A 246 -19.41 -8.04 -21.23
C GLY A 246 -20.58 -7.35 -21.98
N PRO A 247 -21.51 -6.74 -21.23
CA PRO A 247 -22.67 -6.06 -21.80
C PRO A 247 -22.28 -4.80 -22.59
N LYS A 248 -23.00 -4.51 -23.68
CA LYS A 248 -22.77 -3.29 -24.46
C LYS A 248 -23.22 -2.04 -23.68
N PRO A 249 -22.39 -0.98 -23.57
CA PRO A 249 -22.81 0.27 -22.95
C PRO A 249 -23.95 0.97 -23.71
N PRO A 250 -24.87 1.69 -23.02
CA PRO A 250 -24.99 1.76 -21.56
C PRO A 250 -25.65 0.49 -20.99
N TYR A 251 -25.17 0.01 -19.85
CA TYR A 251 -25.74 -1.12 -19.12
C TYR A 251 -25.96 -0.74 -17.65
N GLN A 252 -26.82 -1.47 -16.96
CA GLN A 252 -27.13 -1.24 -15.54
C GLN A 252 -26.39 -2.22 -14.61
N HIS A 253 -26.22 -3.47 -15.05
CA HIS A 253 -25.59 -4.53 -14.27
C HIS A 253 -24.62 -5.33 -15.14
N LEU A 254 -23.60 -5.90 -14.51
CA LEU A 254 -22.76 -6.95 -15.10
C LEU A 254 -23.45 -8.31 -14.92
N ASP A 255 -23.20 -9.24 -15.82
CA ASP A 255 -23.55 -10.65 -15.65
C ASP A 255 -22.38 -11.36 -14.93
N VAL A 256 -22.54 -11.58 -13.63
CA VAL A 256 -21.48 -12.10 -12.75
C VAL A 256 -21.30 -13.61 -12.82
N ASP A 257 -22.22 -14.32 -13.50
CA ASP A 257 -22.07 -15.75 -13.81
C ASP A 257 -21.18 -15.97 -15.05
N GLN A 258 -20.80 -14.88 -15.73
CA GLN A 258 -19.92 -14.87 -16.91
C GLN A 258 -18.64 -14.06 -16.61
N SER A 259 -17.84 -13.78 -17.63
CA SER A 259 -16.70 -12.86 -17.46
C SER A 259 -17.16 -11.43 -17.15
N TYR A 260 -16.67 -10.84 -16.05
CA TYR A 260 -17.14 -9.55 -15.55
C TYR A 260 -16.03 -8.54 -15.18
N SER A 261 -14.76 -8.85 -15.43
CA SER A 261 -13.65 -7.97 -15.08
C SER A 261 -12.50 -7.98 -16.09
N TRP A 262 -11.77 -6.87 -16.18
CA TRP A 262 -10.47 -6.78 -16.85
C TRP A 262 -9.31 -7.24 -15.96
N LEU A 263 -9.55 -7.56 -14.69
CA LEU A 263 -8.52 -8.16 -13.84
C LEU A 263 -8.53 -9.67 -14.04
N LYS A 264 -7.34 -10.27 -14.14
CA LYS A 264 -7.14 -11.71 -13.97
C LYS A 264 -7.34 -12.10 -12.50
N SER A 265 -7.43 -13.40 -12.23
CA SER A 265 -7.66 -13.97 -10.89
C SER A 265 -6.46 -14.78 -10.41
N PRO A 266 -5.44 -14.15 -9.80
CA PRO A 266 -4.29 -14.88 -9.28
C PRO A 266 -4.66 -15.68 -8.03
N ARG A 267 -4.07 -16.87 -7.89
CA ARG A 267 -4.21 -17.77 -6.74
C ARG A 267 -2.83 -18.31 -6.38
N TRP A 268 -2.61 -18.57 -5.09
CA TRP A 268 -1.40 -19.26 -4.62
C TRP A 268 -1.79 -20.68 -4.19
N LYS A 269 -1.29 -21.69 -4.89
CA LYS A 269 -1.67 -23.11 -4.70
C LYS A 269 -3.19 -23.32 -4.68
N GLY A 270 -3.91 -22.57 -5.51
CA GLY A 270 -5.38 -22.59 -5.60
C GLY A 270 -6.12 -21.80 -4.52
N HIS A 271 -5.43 -21.16 -3.57
CA HIS A 271 -6.03 -20.30 -2.56
C HIS A 271 -6.13 -18.84 -3.05
N ALA A 272 -7.27 -18.20 -2.79
CA ALA A 272 -7.37 -16.75 -2.83
C ALA A 272 -6.59 -16.14 -1.67
N MET A 273 -5.76 -15.14 -1.97
CA MET A 273 -4.86 -14.50 -1.02
C MET A 273 -5.13 -13.01 -0.95
N GLU A 274 -5.11 -12.45 0.25
CA GLU A 274 -4.92 -11.02 0.44
C GLU A 274 -3.43 -10.68 0.40
N VAL A 275 -3.11 -9.52 -0.18
CA VAL A 275 -1.77 -8.92 -0.15
C VAL A 275 -1.84 -7.47 0.35
N GLY A 276 -0.73 -6.93 0.81
CA GLY A 276 -0.62 -5.53 1.20
C GLY A 276 -0.25 -5.32 2.67
N PRO A 277 -0.52 -4.12 3.22
CA PRO A 277 -0.04 -3.75 4.54
C PRO A 277 -0.43 -4.71 5.66
N LEU A 278 -1.69 -5.20 5.64
CA LEU A 278 -2.15 -6.18 6.62
C LEU A 278 -1.34 -7.47 6.53
N SER A 279 -1.11 -7.98 5.31
CA SER A 279 -0.33 -9.20 5.09
C SER A 279 1.10 -9.06 5.60
N ARG A 280 1.76 -7.92 5.34
CA ARG A 280 3.13 -7.66 5.82
C ARG A 280 3.20 -7.51 7.34
N VAL A 281 2.28 -6.79 7.96
CA VAL A 281 2.25 -6.65 9.42
C VAL A 281 2.01 -8.00 10.09
N LEU A 282 1.09 -8.82 9.56
CA LEU A 282 0.86 -10.18 10.07
C LEU A 282 2.10 -11.07 9.87
N MET A 283 2.77 -10.99 8.72
CA MET A 283 3.99 -11.75 8.45
C MET A 283 5.13 -11.37 9.40
N LEU A 284 5.38 -10.07 9.58
CA LEU A 284 6.37 -9.53 10.53
C LEU A 284 6.03 -9.92 11.98
N TYR A 285 4.74 -9.90 12.34
CA TYR A 285 4.29 -10.30 13.67
C TYR A 285 4.53 -11.79 13.91
N ALA A 286 4.15 -12.64 12.96
CA ALA A 286 4.33 -14.09 13.01
C ALA A 286 5.81 -14.50 13.01
N SER A 287 6.66 -13.79 12.26
CA SER A 287 8.11 -14.04 12.21
C SER A 287 8.88 -13.49 13.42
N GLY A 288 8.19 -12.86 14.38
CA GLY A 288 8.82 -12.38 15.61
C GLY A 288 9.54 -11.04 15.49
N HIS A 289 9.22 -10.19 14.50
CA HIS A 289 9.82 -8.86 14.39
C HIS A 289 9.42 -7.97 15.59
N GLU A 290 10.36 -7.66 16.47
CA GLU A 290 10.11 -7.02 17.77
C GLU A 290 9.38 -5.68 17.64
N GLN A 291 9.84 -4.78 16.78
CA GLN A 291 9.20 -3.47 16.59
C GLN A 291 7.73 -3.63 16.12
N THR A 292 7.46 -4.58 15.23
CA THR A 292 6.07 -4.83 14.78
C THR A 292 5.21 -5.34 15.92
N LYS A 293 5.72 -6.29 16.71
CA LYS A 293 4.98 -6.83 17.86
C LYS A 293 4.68 -5.75 18.89
N GLU A 294 5.64 -4.88 19.19
CA GLU A 294 5.43 -3.73 20.09
C GLU A 294 4.35 -2.79 19.57
N LEU A 295 4.43 -2.38 18.30
CA LEU A 295 3.47 -1.46 17.67
C LEU A 295 2.06 -2.07 17.61
N VAL A 296 1.94 -3.33 17.21
CA VAL A 296 0.67 -4.05 17.16
C VAL A 296 0.07 -4.19 18.56
N ASN A 297 0.85 -4.66 19.54
CA ASN A 297 0.37 -4.85 20.90
C ASN A 297 -0.02 -3.52 21.55
N LEU A 298 0.77 -2.45 21.35
CA LEU A 298 0.43 -1.10 21.82
C LEU A 298 -0.90 -0.63 21.21
N THR A 299 -1.09 -0.83 19.90
CA THR A 299 -2.32 -0.43 19.19
C THR A 299 -3.53 -1.19 19.73
N LEU A 300 -3.44 -2.52 19.85
CA LEU A 300 -4.52 -3.36 20.37
C LEU A 300 -4.88 -2.98 21.81
N ASN A 301 -3.88 -2.77 22.67
CA ASN A 301 -4.09 -2.36 24.06
C ASN A 301 -4.70 -0.95 24.17
N THR A 302 -4.22 0.00 23.36
CA THR A 302 -4.74 1.38 23.34
C THR A 302 -6.20 1.41 22.91
N LEU A 303 -6.55 0.58 21.93
CA LEU A 303 -7.91 0.46 21.42
C LEU A 303 -8.78 -0.50 22.25
N ASP A 304 -8.22 -1.24 23.20
CA ASP A 304 -8.93 -2.27 23.97
C ASP A 304 -9.71 -3.23 23.06
N VAL A 305 -8.99 -3.82 22.10
CA VAL A 305 -9.53 -4.78 21.12
C VAL A 305 -8.68 -6.04 21.04
N PRO A 306 -9.27 -7.22 20.76
CA PRO A 306 -8.51 -8.48 20.65
C PRO A 306 -7.64 -8.53 19.39
N VAL A 307 -6.66 -9.43 19.36
CA VAL A 307 -5.81 -9.68 18.17
C VAL A 307 -6.62 -10.00 16.91
N THR A 308 -7.80 -10.59 17.06
CA THR A 308 -8.70 -10.88 15.94
C THR A 308 -9.17 -9.63 15.22
N ALA A 309 -9.09 -8.45 15.85
CA ALA A 309 -9.43 -7.18 15.21
C ALA A 309 -8.47 -6.78 14.09
N LEU A 310 -7.28 -7.39 14.00
CA LEU A 310 -6.37 -7.21 12.87
C LEU A 310 -6.98 -7.69 11.56
N PHE A 311 -7.80 -8.74 11.60
CA PHE A 311 -8.47 -9.32 10.44
C PHE A 311 -9.74 -8.52 10.10
N SER A 312 -9.57 -7.28 9.67
CA SER A 312 -10.70 -6.38 9.40
C SER A 312 -10.32 -5.17 8.54
N THR A 313 -11.33 -4.39 8.13
CA THR A 313 -11.18 -3.07 7.51
C THR A 313 -10.35 -2.12 8.39
N LEU A 314 -10.63 -2.10 9.70
CA LEU A 314 -9.91 -1.26 10.65
C LEU A 314 -8.47 -1.74 10.81
N GLY A 315 -8.28 -3.06 10.94
CA GLY A 315 -6.97 -3.70 11.06
C GLY A 315 -6.08 -3.44 9.85
N ARG A 316 -6.64 -3.50 8.63
CA ARG A 316 -5.92 -3.14 7.39
C ARG A 316 -5.51 -1.67 7.34
N THR A 317 -6.40 -0.79 7.81
CA THR A 317 -6.11 0.65 7.91
C THR A 317 -5.03 0.92 8.96
N ALA A 318 -5.10 0.25 10.11
CA ALA A 318 -4.10 0.32 11.16
C ALA A 318 -2.74 -0.17 10.66
N ALA A 319 -2.71 -1.34 10.02
CA ALA A 319 -1.49 -1.96 9.49
C ALA A 319 -0.72 -1.02 8.54
N ARG A 320 -1.42 -0.27 7.67
CA ARG A 320 -0.79 0.73 6.79
C ARG A 320 -0.05 1.82 7.56
N GLY A 321 -0.60 2.33 8.66
CA GLY A 321 0.09 3.32 9.48
C GLY A 321 1.26 2.72 10.26
N LEU A 322 1.07 1.52 10.82
CA LEU A 322 2.11 0.83 11.58
C LEU A 322 3.32 0.48 10.71
N GLU A 323 3.11 -0.06 9.51
CA GLU A 323 4.23 -0.33 8.60
C GLU A 323 4.90 0.96 8.12
N THR A 324 4.13 2.05 7.95
CA THR A 324 4.71 3.35 7.57
C THR A 324 5.69 3.83 8.64
N LYS A 325 5.38 3.61 9.91
CA LYS A 325 6.31 3.87 11.02
C LYS A 325 7.59 3.04 10.92
N ILE A 326 7.44 1.72 10.70
CA ILE A 326 8.59 0.81 10.55
C ILE A 326 9.49 1.25 9.40
N PHE A 327 8.92 1.54 8.22
CA PHE A 327 9.71 1.98 7.08
C PHE A 327 10.33 3.36 7.29
N ALA A 328 9.61 4.32 7.88
CA ALA A 328 10.16 5.64 8.18
C ALA A 328 11.37 5.57 9.13
N ASP A 329 11.37 4.66 10.10
CA ASP A 329 12.52 4.43 10.97
C ASP A 329 13.70 3.78 10.24
N ASN A 330 13.42 2.77 9.39
CA ASN A 330 14.45 2.09 8.60
C ASN A 330 15.12 2.99 7.56
N MET A 331 14.44 4.04 7.06
CA MET A 331 15.02 5.02 6.14
C MET A 331 16.31 5.66 6.69
N GLN A 332 16.39 5.90 7.99
CA GLN A 332 17.62 6.43 8.60
C GLN A 332 18.75 5.40 8.54
N GLY A 333 18.46 4.13 8.87
CA GLY A 333 19.46 3.05 8.82
C GLY A 333 20.06 2.89 7.42
N TRP A 334 19.21 2.81 6.38
CA TRP A 334 19.68 2.70 5.00
C TRP A 334 20.50 3.91 4.55
N TYR A 335 20.13 5.11 5.00
CA TYR A 335 20.92 6.31 4.73
C TYR A 335 22.27 6.27 5.44
N ASP A 336 22.32 5.84 6.69
CA ASP A 336 23.57 5.71 7.46
C ASP A 336 24.50 4.65 6.85
N ASP A 337 23.95 3.55 6.35
CA ASP A 337 24.69 2.51 5.62
C ASP A 337 25.28 3.08 4.31
N LEU A 338 24.50 3.84 3.54
CA LEU A 338 24.98 4.54 2.35
C LEU A 338 26.15 5.48 2.68
N ILE A 339 26.01 6.31 3.73
CA ILE A 339 27.07 7.23 4.16
C ILE A 339 28.31 6.46 4.63
N THR A 340 28.13 5.32 5.29
CA THR A 340 29.23 4.47 5.75
C THR A 340 30.03 3.92 4.56
N ASN A 341 29.36 3.40 3.53
CA ASN A 341 30.02 2.92 2.31
C ASN A 341 30.80 4.03 1.59
N ILE A 342 30.19 5.21 1.45
CA ILE A 342 30.85 6.38 0.84
C ILE A 342 32.11 6.78 1.62
N LYS A 343 32.05 6.80 2.96
CA LYS A 343 33.21 7.10 3.82
C LYS A 343 34.32 6.05 3.71
N ALA A 344 33.96 4.79 3.48
CA ALA A 344 34.90 3.71 3.21
C ALA A 344 35.51 3.78 1.79
N GLY A 345 35.07 4.71 0.96
CA GLY A 345 35.54 4.90 -0.41
C GLY A 345 34.77 4.10 -1.46
N ASP A 346 33.67 3.43 -1.08
CA ASP A 346 32.79 2.76 -2.03
C ASP A 346 31.71 3.71 -2.55
N THR A 347 31.88 4.13 -3.80
CA THR A 347 30.95 4.99 -4.54
C THR A 347 30.38 4.31 -5.78
N ARG A 348 30.56 2.99 -5.93
CA ARG A 348 30.07 2.25 -7.08
C ARG A 348 28.55 2.17 -7.06
N THR A 349 27.90 2.55 -8.17
CA THR A 349 26.43 2.62 -8.30
C THR A 349 25.88 1.80 -9.46
N PHE A 350 26.75 1.25 -10.31
CA PHE A 350 26.39 0.52 -11.52
C PHE A 350 27.32 -0.69 -11.72
N ASN A 351 26.74 -1.81 -12.11
CA ASN A 351 27.43 -3.01 -12.55
C ASN A 351 27.23 -3.19 -14.06
N GLU A 352 28.29 -2.88 -14.81
CA GLU A 352 28.36 -2.85 -16.26
C GLU A 352 28.61 -4.22 -16.91
N VAL A 353 28.92 -5.28 -16.13
CA VAL A 353 29.43 -6.57 -16.65
C VAL A 353 28.51 -7.20 -17.69
N LEU A 354 27.20 -7.11 -17.50
CA LEU A 354 26.19 -7.64 -18.43
C LEU A 354 25.31 -6.53 -19.02
N TRP A 355 25.86 -5.34 -19.25
CA TRP A 355 25.09 -4.23 -19.84
C TRP A 355 24.79 -4.45 -21.33
N GLU A 356 25.81 -4.84 -22.10
CA GLU A 356 25.66 -5.04 -23.54
C GLU A 356 24.87 -6.33 -23.84
N ALA A 357 23.83 -6.23 -24.67
CA ALA A 357 22.96 -7.37 -24.96
C ALA A 357 23.70 -8.58 -25.54
N SER A 358 24.78 -8.34 -26.28
CA SER A 358 25.66 -9.37 -26.85
C SER A 358 26.40 -10.21 -25.81
N SER A 359 26.43 -9.77 -24.54
CA SER A 359 26.98 -10.53 -23.41
C SER A 359 25.97 -11.49 -22.77
N TRP A 360 24.69 -11.40 -23.13
CA TRP A 360 23.63 -12.19 -22.51
C TRP A 360 23.58 -13.61 -23.08
N PRO A 361 23.10 -14.60 -22.31
CA PRO A 361 22.74 -15.89 -22.89
C PRO A 361 21.64 -15.75 -23.94
N ALA A 362 21.66 -16.61 -24.96
CA ALA A 362 20.67 -16.58 -26.04
C ALA A 362 19.22 -16.78 -25.54
N GLN A 363 19.05 -17.50 -24.43
CA GLN A 363 17.77 -17.67 -23.74
C GLN A 363 17.98 -17.52 -22.23
N ALA A 364 17.09 -16.75 -21.60
CA ALA A 364 17.03 -16.60 -20.15
C ALA A 364 15.59 -16.37 -19.70
N ARG A 365 15.30 -16.66 -18.44
CA ARG A 365 14.09 -16.20 -17.77
C ARG A 365 14.43 -15.73 -16.36
N GLY A 366 13.64 -14.81 -15.84
CA GLY A 366 13.86 -14.25 -14.51
C GLY A 366 12.56 -13.75 -13.91
N VAL A 367 12.54 -13.61 -12.59
CA VAL A 367 11.47 -12.96 -11.85
C VAL A 367 12.08 -11.84 -11.03
N GLY A 368 11.56 -10.63 -11.19
CA GLY A 368 11.81 -9.52 -10.29
C GLY A 368 10.58 -9.31 -9.43
N PHE A 369 10.74 -9.28 -8.11
CA PHE A 369 9.64 -9.08 -7.19
C PHE A 369 9.99 -8.04 -6.13
N MET A 370 8.97 -7.44 -5.54
CA MET A 370 9.07 -6.45 -4.49
C MET A 370 7.80 -6.43 -3.65
N GLU A 371 7.87 -5.82 -2.47
CA GLU A 371 6.72 -5.42 -1.68
C GLU A 371 6.33 -3.97 -2.03
N ALA A 372 5.49 -3.83 -3.04
CA ALA A 372 4.90 -2.53 -3.36
C ALA A 372 3.98 -2.06 -2.21
N PRO A 373 3.63 -0.76 -2.13
CA PRO A 373 2.78 -0.26 -1.05
C PRO A 373 1.46 -1.04 -0.87
N ARG A 374 0.92 -1.60 -1.96
CA ARG A 374 -0.33 -2.37 -1.98
C ARG A 374 -0.15 -3.89 -1.80
N GLY A 375 1.08 -4.40 -1.76
CA GLY A 375 1.40 -5.83 -1.55
C GLY A 375 2.49 -6.37 -2.46
N GLY A 376 2.62 -7.69 -2.52
CA GLY A 376 3.55 -8.39 -3.39
C GLY A 376 3.31 -8.10 -4.88
N LEU A 377 4.31 -7.51 -5.53
CA LEU A 377 4.36 -7.23 -6.97
C LEU A 377 5.46 -8.09 -7.58
N ALA A 378 5.18 -8.74 -8.71
CA ALA A 378 6.22 -9.49 -9.41
C ALA A 378 6.05 -9.43 -10.92
N HIS A 379 7.19 -9.33 -11.60
CA HIS A 379 7.32 -9.33 -13.05
C HIS A 379 8.13 -10.56 -13.45
N TRP A 380 7.51 -11.44 -14.24
CA TRP A 380 8.17 -12.59 -14.86
C TRP A 380 8.52 -12.24 -16.31
N ILE A 381 9.78 -12.42 -16.66
CA ILE A 381 10.32 -12.11 -17.98
C ILE A 381 10.96 -13.35 -18.59
N VAL A 382 10.70 -13.56 -19.88
CA VAL A 382 11.42 -14.52 -20.72
C VAL A 382 12.13 -13.73 -21.82
N ILE A 383 13.44 -13.92 -21.92
CA ILE A 383 14.32 -13.27 -22.91
C ILE A 383 14.77 -14.34 -23.90
N GLU A 384 14.67 -14.03 -25.19
CA GLU A 384 15.16 -14.87 -26.28
C GLU A 384 15.80 -13.99 -27.35
N ASN A 385 17.02 -14.31 -27.74
CA ASN A 385 17.80 -13.61 -28.77
C ASN A 385 17.80 -12.08 -28.56
N GLU A 386 18.22 -11.66 -27.36
CA GLU A 386 18.32 -10.24 -26.95
C GLU A 386 16.98 -9.47 -26.94
N LYS A 387 15.84 -10.17 -27.02
CA LYS A 387 14.50 -9.59 -27.01
C LYS A 387 13.63 -10.18 -25.91
N ILE A 388 12.66 -9.39 -25.46
CA ILE A 388 11.60 -9.88 -24.57
C ILE A 388 10.68 -10.78 -25.38
N LYS A 389 10.64 -12.06 -25.03
CA LYS A 389 9.73 -13.05 -25.59
C LYS A 389 8.37 -13.04 -24.89
N ASN A 390 8.38 -13.04 -23.55
CA ASN A 390 7.19 -12.93 -22.71
C ASN A 390 7.47 -12.00 -21.52
N TYR A 391 6.45 -11.27 -21.11
CA TYR A 391 6.48 -10.40 -19.94
C TYR A 391 5.12 -10.40 -19.27
N GLN A 392 5.04 -10.90 -18.04
CA GLN A 392 3.80 -10.99 -17.28
C GLN A 392 4.01 -10.34 -15.91
N ALA A 393 3.05 -9.50 -15.53
CA ALA A 393 3.05 -8.83 -14.23
C ALA A 393 1.85 -9.32 -13.44
N VAL A 394 2.10 -9.82 -12.22
CA VAL A 394 1.05 -10.06 -11.22
C VAL A 394 1.20 -8.99 -10.16
N VAL A 395 0.22 -8.09 -10.14
CA VAL A 395 0.25 -6.82 -9.38
C VAL A 395 -0.62 -6.97 -8.12
N PRO A 396 -0.36 -6.24 -7.02
CA PRO A 396 -1.08 -6.45 -5.77
C PRO A 396 -2.60 -6.28 -5.88
N SER A 397 -3.07 -5.27 -6.62
CA SER A 397 -4.51 -5.09 -6.84
C SER A 397 -5.12 -6.20 -7.69
N THR A 398 -4.34 -6.89 -8.54
CA THR A 398 -4.81 -8.07 -9.28
C THR A 398 -5.15 -9.20 -8.31
N TRP A 399 -4.37 -9.38 -7.25
CA TRP A 399 -4.70 -10.30 -6.16
C TRP A 399 -5.97 -9.91 -5.43
N ASN A 400 -6.00 -8.67 -4.93
CA ASN A 400 -7.07 -8.28 -4.02
C ASN A 400 -8.41 -8.05 -4.73
N ALA A 401 -8.39 -7.49 -5.94
CA ALA A 401 -9.59 -7.13 -6.72
C ALA A 401 -9.90 -8.10 -7.86
N GLY A 402 -9.10 -9.16 -8.02
CA GLY A 402 -9.33 -10.18 -9.04
C GLY A 402 -10.70 -10.86 -8.87
N PRO A 403 -11.40 -11.21 -9.98
CA PRO A 403 -12.73 -11.81 -9.90
C PRO A 403 -12.67 -13.26 -9.39
N ARG A 404 -13.83 -13.91 -9.32
CA ARG A 404 -13.98 -15.32 -9.00
C ARG A 404 -13.18 -16.21 -9.95
N ASP A 405 -12.59 -17.27 -9.40
CA ASP A 405 -11.95 -18.32 -10.20
C ASP A 405 -12.98 -19.35 -10.71
N GLN A 406 -12.52 -20.41 -11.37
CA GLN A 406 -13.36 -21.49 -11.91
C GLN A 406 -14.12 -22.28 -10.84
N ASN A 407 -13.70 -22.21 -9.58
CA ASN A 407 -14.37 -22.85 -8.45
C ASN A 407 -15.36 -21.89 -7.76
N GLY A 408 -15.53 -20.67 -8.27
CA GLY A 408 -16.37 -19.64 -7.69
C GLY A 408 -15.75 -18.97 -6.45
N GLN A 409 -14.46 -19.20 -6.14
CA GLN A 409 -13.82 -18.58 -4.99
C GLN A 409 -13.62 -17.09 -5.23
N ALA A 410 -14.20 -16.26 -4.37
CA ALA A 410 -14.10 -14.81 -4.41
C ALA A 410 -12.68 -14.29 -4.17
N GLY A 411 -12.37 -13.11 -4.72
CA GLY A 411 -11.16 -12.35 -4.38
C GLY A 411 -11.29 -11.63 -3.03
N ALA A 412 -10.22 -10.97 -2.58
CA ALA A 412 -10.18 -10.32 -1.26
C ALA A 412 -11.22 -9.21 -1.10
N TYR A 413 -11.47 -8.41 -2.15
CA TYR A 413 -12.45 -7.32 -2.09
C TYR A 413 -13.87 -7.84 -1.94
N GLU A 414 -14.24 -8.82 -2.76
CA GLU A 414 -15.57 -9.45 -2.72
C GLU A 414 -15.79 -10.13 -1.36
N ALA A 415 -14.84 -10.96 -0.93
CA ALA A 415 -14.92 -11.67 0.35
C ALA A 415 -14.97 -10.68 1.54
N ALA A 416 -14.25 -9.57 1.49
CA ALA A 416 -14.31 -8.54 2.52
C ALA A 416 -15.68 -7.85 2.57
N LEU A 417 -16.31 -7.56 1.43
CA LEU A 417 -17.65 -6.96 1.41
C LEU A 417 -18.76 -7.93 1.83
N GLU A 418 -18.55 -9.23 1.66
CA GLU A 418 -19.44 -10.29 2.16
C GLU A 418 -19.29 -10.50 3.69
N ASP A 419 -18.15 -10.12 4.27
CA ASP A 419 -17.83 -10.30 5.69
C ASP A 419 -18.46 -9.21 6.58
N ASN A 420 -19.68 -9.48 7.06
CA ASN A 420 -20.34 -8.76 8.16
C ASN A 420 -20.60 -7.26 7.86
N HIS A 421 -20.95 -6.93 6.62
CA HIS A 421 -21.40 -5.60 6.23
C HIS A 421 -22.91 -5.39 6.35
N THR A 422 -23.28 -4.16 6.67
CA THR A 422 -24.66 -3.68 6.60
C THR A 422 -24.62 -2.25 6.10
N LEU A 423 -25.48 -1.94 5.12
CA LEU A 423 -25.63 -0.57 4.62
C LEU A 423 -26.72 0.14 5.41
N GLN A 424 -26.39 1.30 5.98
CA GLN A 424 -27.41 2.15 6.62
C GLN A 424 -28.30 2.81 5.57
N ASP A 425 -27.70 3.28 4.48
CA ASP A 425 -28.38 3.84 3.32
C ASP A 425 -27.76 3.26 2.02
N PRO A 426 -28.48 2.39 1.29
CA PRO A 426 -27.98 1.84 0.03
C PRO A 426 -27.67 2.88 -1.05
N GLU A 427 -28.26 4.08 -0.99
CA GLU A 427 -27.97 5.18 -1.92
C GLU A 427 -26.69 5.95 -1.53
N GLN A 428 -26.17 5.74 -0.31
CA GLN A 428 -24.97 6.36 0.24
C GLN A 428 -23.99 5.31 0.80
N PRO A 429 -23.30 4.56 -0.07
CA PRO A 429 -22.57 3.34 0.32
C PRO A 429 -21.21 3.61 1.01
N VAL A 430 -21.18 4.45 2.04
CA VAL A 430 -19.99 4.79 2.83
C VAL A 430 -19.31 3.52 3.35
N GLU A 431 -20.09 2.52 3.74
CA GLU A 431 -19.57 1.28 4.31
C GLU A 431 -18.80 0.43 3.29
N ILE A 432 -19.26 0.43 2.03
CA ILE A 432 -18.54 -0.20 0.91
C ILE A 432 -17.23 0.55 0.68
N LEU A 433 -17.29 1.88 0.62
CA LEU A 433 -16.11 2.73 0.38
C LEU A 433 -15.04 2.52 1.45
N ARG A 434 -15.40 2.51 2.74
CA ARG A 434 -14.46 2.27 3.85
C ARG A 434 -13.66 0.98 3.64
N THR A 435 -14.36 -0.09 3.28
CA THR A 435 -13.76 -1.42 3.13
C THR A 435 -12.86 -1.47 1.91
N ILE A 436 -13.37 -1.04 0.75
CA ILE A 436 -12.61 -1.03 -0.50
C ILE A 436 -11.41 -0.11 -0.41
N HIS A 437 -11.57 1.12 0.09
CA HIS A 437 -10.46 2.06 0.31
C HIS A 437 -9.46 1.56 1.36
N SER A 438 -9.85 0.69 2.29
CA SER A 438 -8.89 0.11 3.25
C SER A 438 -7.82 -0.74 2.56
N PHE A 439 -8.10 -1.28 1.38
CA PHE A 439 -7.12 -2.00 0.55
C PHE A 439 -6.25 -1.07 -0.32
N ASP A 440 -6.58 0.22 -0.39
CA ASP A 440 -5.94 1.19 -1.27
C ASP A 440 -5.92 0.73 -2.76
N PRO A 441 -7.08 0.65 -3.43
CA PRO A 441 -7.17 0.10 -4.79
C PRO A 441 -6.37 0.91 -5.82
N CYS A 442 -5.71 0.21 -6.74
CA CYS A 442 -5.12 0.79 -7.96
C CYS A 442 -5.44 -0.13 -9.14
N ILE A 443 -6.23 0.37 -10.11
CA ILE A 443 -6.81 -0.43 -11.22
C ILE A 443 -6.13 -0.12 -12.57
N ALA A 444 -5.13 0.77 -12.57
CA ALA A 444 -4.43 1.24 -13.76
C ALA A 444 -3.60 0.17 -14.47
#